data_AF-A0AAW4KU39-F1
#
_entry.id   AF-A0AAW4KU39-F1
#
_cell.length_a   1.000
_cell.length_b   1.000
_cell.length_c   1.000
_cell.angle_alpha   90.00
_cell.angle_beta   90.00
_cell.angle_gamma   90.00
#
_symmetry.space_group_name_H-M   'P 1'
#
loop_
_entity.id
_entity.type
_entity.pdbx_description
1 polymer ?
#
loop_
_entity_poly.entity_id
_entity_poly.type
_entity_poly.pdbx_seq_one_letter_code
_entity_poly.pdbx_strand_id
1 'polypeptide(L)'
;AHELAQAARAQAAQRDQQRKLPWAQLEQFTRSGLGSISIPREYGGPQVSFVTLAEVFAIISAADPALGQIPQNHFGILHVLQGTATERQKKQLFQSVLDGWRIGNGGPERGT
;
A
#
# COMPACT_ATOMS: atom_id res chain seq x y z
N ALA A 1 -6.41 1.79 9.65
CA ALA A 1 -6.42 0.34 9.32
C ALA A 1 -7.70 -0.35 9.77
N HIS A 2 -8.09 -0.26 11.05
CA HIS A 2 -9.31 -0.91 11.57
C HIS A 2 -10.60 -0.53 10.82
N GLU A 3 -10.82 0.76 10.55
CA GLU A 3 -12.01 1.22 9.80
C GLU A 3 -12.08 0.62 8.39
N LEU A 4 -10.96 0.64 7.65
CA LEU A 4 -10.85 0.01 6.33
C LEU A 4 -11.10 -1.50 6.42
N ALA A 5 -10.52 -2.17 7.41
CA ALA A 5 -10.71 -3.61 7.61
C ALA A 5 -12.18 -3.95 7.91
N GLN A 6 -12.85 -3.16 8.74
CA GLN A 6 -14.28 -3.33 9.02
C GLN A 6 -15.12 -3.16 7.75
N ALA A 7 -14.85 -2.12 6.96
CA ALA A 7 -15.56 -1.87 5.71
C ALA A 7 -15.29 -2.95 4.64
N ALA A 8 -14.06 -3.46 4.56
CA ALA A 8 -13.69 -4.48 3.59
C ALA A 8 -14.31 -5.86 3.88
N ARG A 9 -14.41 -6.23 5.17
CA ARG A 9 -14.83 -7.55 5.65
C ARG A 9 -16.20 -7.98 5.14
N ALA A 10 -17.18 -7.06 5.10
CA ALA A 10 -18.57 -7.36 4.77
C ALA A 10 -18.77 -8.01 3.38
N GLN A 11 -17.88 -7.71 2.43
CA GLN A 11 -18.01 -8.15 1.03
C GLN A 11 -16.81 -8.98 0.55
N ALA A 12 -15.82 -9.25 1.41
CA ALA A 12 -14.58 -9.94 1.01
C ALA A 12 -14.84 -11.33 0.42
N ALA A 13 -15.62 -12.17 1.11
CA ALA A 13 -15.92 -13.54 0.65
C ALA A 13 -16.68 -13.56 -0.68
N GLN A 14 -17.64 -12.66 -0.88
CA GLN A 14 -18.39 -12.57 -2.14
C GLN A 14 -17.50 -12.11 -3.29
N ARG A 15 -16.61 -11.13 -3.07
CA ARG A 15 -15.64 -10.68 -4.07
C ARG A 15 -14.69 -11.80 -4.47
N ASP A 16 -14.16 -12.52 -3.48
CA ASP A 16 -13.25 -13.64 -3.69
C ASP A 16 -13.90 -14.73 -4.55
N GLN A 17 -15.10 -15.19 -4.17
CA GLN A 17 -15.88 -16.16 -4.93
C GLN A 17 -16.13 -15.72 -6.39
N GLN A 18 -16.37 -14.41 -6.60
CA GLN A 18 -16.65 -13.84 -7.90
C GLN A 18 -15.38 -13.41 -8.67
N ARG A 19 -14.19 -13.60 -8.09
CA ARG A 19 -12.90 -13.13 -8.63
C ARG A 19 -12.91 -11.62 -8.96
N LYS A 20 -13.60 -10.83 -8.15
CA LYS A 20 -13.68 -9.37 -8.30
C LYS A 20 -12.60 -8.69 -7.48
N LEU A 21 -11.89 -7.76 -8.10
CA LEU A 21 -10.89 -6.95 -7.41
C LEU A 21 -11.55 -5.94 -6.44
N PRO A 22 -10.92 -5.63 -5.29
CA PRO A 22 -11.47 -4.76 -4.26
C PRO A 22 -11.23 -3.26 -4.58
N TRP A 23 -11.66 -2.80 -5.76
CA TRP A 23 -11.40 -1.44 -6.25
C TRP A 23 -11.87 -0.35 -5.28
N ALA A 24 -13.10 -0.46 -4.79
CA ALA A 24 -13.64 0.53 -3.85
C ALA A 24 -12.83 0.59 -2.54
N GLN A 25 -12.35 -0.55 -2.05
CA GLN A 25 -11.53 -0.64 -0.85
C GLN A 25 -10.11 -0.12 -1.10
N LEU A 26 -9.54 -0.31 -2.29
CA LEU A 26 -8.26 0.30 -2.68
C LEU A 26 -8.33 1.82 -2.72
N GLU A 27 -9.45 2.36 -3.21
CA GLU A 27 -9.70 3.81 -3.16
C GLU A 27 -9.82 4.31 -1.71
N GLN A 28 -10.48 3.57 -0.82
CA GLN A 28 -10.52 3.89 0.61
C GLN A 28 -9.14 3.81 1.26
N PHE A 29 -8.35 2.78 0.95
CA PHE A 29 -6.96 2.64 1.41
C PHE A 29 -6.14 3.88 1.04
N THR A 30 -6.28 4.37 -0.19
CA THR A 30 -5.54 5.54 -0.68
C THR A 30 -6.00 6.82 -0.01
N ARG A 31 -7.32 7.06 0.06
CA ARG A 31 -7.87 8.23 0.74
C ARG A 31 -7.54 8.28 2.23
N SER A 32 -7.34 7.12 2.86
CA SER A 32 -6.94 7.05 4.27
C SER A 32 -5.47 7.43 4.52
N GLY A 33 -4.68 7.64 3.46
CA GLY A 33 -3.24 7.91 3.56
C GLY A 33 -2.41 6.67 3.93
N LEU A 34 -3.02 5.49 4.05
CA LEU A 34 -2.31 4.27 4.45
C LEU A 34 -1.18 3.91 3.48
N GLY A 35 -1.27 4.30 2.19
CA GLY A 35 -0.21 4.06 1.20
C GLY A 35 1.10 4.80 1.49
N SER A 36 1.07 5.92 2.22
CA SER A 36 2.24 6.77 2.43
C SER A 36 2.91 6.58 3.80
N ILE A 37 2.42 5.68 4.66
CA ILE A 37 2.81 5.63 6.08
C ILE A 37 4.28 5.33 6.33
N SER A 38 4.99 4.71 5.37
CA SER A 38 6.41 4.43 5.47
C SER A 38 7.31 5.55 4.93
N ILE A 39 6.75 6.60 4.32
CA ILE A 39 7.53 7.70 3.74
C ILE A 39 8.27 8.45 4.86
N PRO A 40 9.58 8.76 4.72
CA PRO A 40 10.33 9.49 5.72
C PRO A 40 9.78 10.88 6.04
N ARG A 41 9.96 11.34 7.29
CA ARG A 41 9.47 12.65 7.75
C ARG A 41 10.07 13.82 6.97
N GLU A 42 11.33 13.71 6.54
CA GLU A 42 12.01 14.72 5.74
C GLU A 42 11.33 14.98 4.37
N TYR A 43 10.52 14.03 3.89
CA TYR A 43 9.71 14.17 2.68
C TYR A 43 8.23 14.41 3.00
N GLY A 44 7.87 14.69 4.26
CA GLY A 44 6.49 14.98 4.68
C GLY A 44 5.66 13.76 5.08
N GLY A 45 6.27 12.57 5.15
CA GLY A 45 5.57 11.33 5.50
C GLY A 45 5.51 11.01 7.00
N PRO A 46 4.68 10.03 7.40
CA PRO A 46 4.55 9.63 8.81
C PRO A 46 5.76 8.86 9.38
N GLN A 47 6.54 8.19 8.52
CA GLN A 47 7.70 7.37 8.88
C GLN A 47 7.41 6.40 10.03
N VAL A 48 6.36 5.59 9.89
CA VAL A 48 6.04 4.58 10.91
C VAL A 48 7.10 3.47 10.96
N SER A 49 7.17 2.76 12.08
CA SER A 49 8.08 1.62 12.23
C SER A 49 7.65 0.45 11.34
N PHE A 50 8.59 -0.46 11.04
CA PHE A 50 8.26 -1.72 10.36
C PHE A 50 7.28 -2.59 11.15
N VAL A 51 7.31 -2.52 12.49
CA VAL A 51 6.34 -3.22 13.35
C VAL A 51 4.93 -2.69 13.09
N THR A 52 4.75 -1.37 13.11
CA THR A 52 3.47 -0.73 12.82
C THR A 52 3.00 -1.02 11.40
N LEU A 53 3.92 -1.02 10.42
CA LEU A 53 3.59 -1.38 9.04
C LEU A 53 3.07 -2.82 8.95
N ALA A 54 3.76 -3.77 9.59
CA ALA A 54 3.37 -5.18 9.62
C ALA A 54 2.00 -5.38 10.30
N GLU A 55 1.73 -4.66 11.40
CA GLU A 55 0.42 -4.69 12.08
C GLU A 55 -0.71 -4.17 11.19
N VAL A 56 -0.48 -3.08 10.45
CA VAL A 56 -1.45 -2.55 9.48
C VAL A 56 -1.79 -3.60 8.42
N PHE A 57 -0.77 -4.27 7.86
CA PHE A 57 -0.98 -5.35 6.90
C PHE A 57 -1.71 -6.55 7.53
N ALA A 58 -1.37 -6.95 8.76
CA ALA A 58 -2.05 -8.03 9.45
C ALA A 58 -3.54 -7.73 9.64
N ILE A 59 -3.88 -6.52 10.09
CA ILE A 59 -5.28 -6.07 10.28
C ILE A 59 -6.06 -6.11 8.98
N ILE A 60 -5.49 -5.59 7.88
CA ILE A 60 -6.17 -5.53 6.58
C ILE A 60 -6.30 -6.92 5.97
N SER A 61 -5.23 -7.70 5.94
CA SER A 61 -5.21 -9.07 5.38
C SER A 61 -6.17 -10.01 6.12
N ALA A 62 -6.34 -9.84 7.43
CA ALA A 62 -7.30 -10.60 8.23
C ALA A 62 -8.78 -10.26 7.91
N ALA A 63 -9.04 -9.15 7.23
CA ALA A 63 -10.37 -8.77 6.77
C ALA A 63 -10.61 -9.09 5.29
N ASP A 64 -9.60 -8.87 4.44
CA ASP A 64 -9.63 -9.17 3.01
C ASP A 64 -8.19 -9.45 2.52
N PRO A 65 -7.83 -10.72 2.25
CA PRO A 65 -6.49 -11.08 1.80
C PRO A 65 -6.07 -10.44 0.48
N ALA A 66 -7.01 -10.22 -0.46
CA ALA A 66 -6.70 -9.58 -1.73
C ALA A 66 -6.35 -8.09 -1.53
N LEU A 67 -7.10 -7.40 -0.66
CA LEU A 67 -6.81 -6.02 -0.29
C LEU A 67 -5.49 -5.88 0.47
N GLY A 68 -5.14 -6.87 1.31
CA GLY A 68 -3.85 -6.90 1.99
C GLY A 68 -2.67 -7.14 1.05
N GLN A 69 -2.87 -7.95 0.00
CA GLN A 69 -1.80 -8.33 -0.91
C GLN A 69 -1.49 -7.25 -1.96
N ILE A 70 -2.50 -6.59 -2.54
CA ILE A 70 -2.30 -5.65 -3.66
C ILE A 70 -1.30 -4.51 -3.32
N PRO A 71 -1.35 -3.87 -2.14
CA PRO A 71 -0.42 -2.81 -1.77
C PRO A 71 0.97 -3.31 -1.34
N GLN A 72 1.21 -4.61 -1.17
CA GLN A 72 2.45 -5.11 -0.55
C GLN A 72 3.71 -4.66 -1.30
N ASN A 73 3.71 -4.80 -2.63
CA ASN A 73 4.85 -4.40 -3.45
C ASN A 73 5.07 -2.87 -3.47
N HIS A 74 4.02 -2.06 -3.27
CA HIS A 74 4.15 -0.60 -3.18
C HIS A 74 5.16 -0.20 -2.10
N PHE A 75 5.06 -0.78 -0.91
CA PHE A 75 5.98 -0.50 0.20
C PHE A 75 7.39 -1.00 -0.05
N GLY A 76 7.54 -2.14 -0.73
CA GLY A 76 8.84 -2.61 -1.19
C GLY A 76 9.53 -1.60 -2.11
N ILE A 77 8.79 -1.04 -3.06
CA ILE A 77 9.32 -0.01 -3.97
C ILE A 77 9.66 1.28 -3.22
N LEU A 78 8.81 1.74 -2.28
CA LEU A 78 9.12 2.92 -1.47
C LEU A 78 10.45 2.76 -0.72
N HIS A 79 10.71 1.57 -0.18
CA HIS A 79 11.96 1.27 0.51
C HIS A 79 13.16 1.26 -0.45
N VAL A 80 13.01 0.68 -1.65
CA VAL A 80 14.06 0.72 -2.69
C VAL A 80 14.37 2.16 -3.09
N LEU A 81 13.35 2.99 -3.32
CA LEU A 81 13.53 4.41 -3.66
C LEU A 81 14.31 5.16 -2.58
N GLN A 82 14.05 4.88 -1.31
CA GLN A 82 14.77 5.51 -0.20
C GLN A 82 16.28 5.23 -0.25
N GLY A 83 16.68 4.00 -0.60
CA GLY A 83 18.08 3.60 -0.66
C GLY A 83 18.80 3.90 -1.98
N THR A 84 18.07 4.03 -3.09
CA THR A 84 18.69 4.02 -4.44
C THR A 84 18.40 5.25 -5.28
N ALA A 85 17.33 6.00 -5.00
CA ALA A 85 16.96 7.14 -5.82
C ALA A 85 17.81 8.38 -5.48
N THR A 86 17.97 9.27 -6.46
CA THR A 86 18.56 10.60 -6.21
C THR A 86 17.63 11.45 -5.35
N GLU A 87 18.16 12.46 -4.66
CA GLU A 87 17.33 13.37 -3.84
C GLU A 87 16.20 14.04 -4.62
N ARG A 88 16.46 14.39 -5.90
CA ARG A 88 15.43 14.93 -6.79
C ARG A 88 14.30 13.93 -7.03
N GLN A 89 14.64 12.67 -7.30
CA GLN A 89 13.65 11.60 -7.52
C GLN A 89 12.88 11.29 -6.24
N LYS A 90 13.53 11.21 -5.07
CA LYS A 90 12.86 10.98 -3.79
C LYS A 90 11.81 12.06 -3.52
N LYS A 91 12.17 13.33 -3.64
CA LYS A 91 11.24 14.45 -3.47
C LYS A 91 10.02 14.34 -4.38
N GLN A 92 10.25 14.09 -5.67
CA GLN A 92 9.16 13.99 -6.64
C GLN A 92 8.25 12.77 -6.36
N LEU A 93 8.84 11.57 -6.22
CA LEU A 93 8.10 10.33 -6.13
C LEU A 93 7.38 10.18 -4.79
N PHE A 94 8.00 10.58 -3.68
CA PHE A 94 7.32 10.58 -2.38
C PHE A 94 6.20 11.61 -2.33
N GLN A 95 6.37 12.79 -2.95
CA GLN A 95 5.27 13.75 -3.08
C GLN A 95 4.10 13.17 -3.88
N SER A 96 4.35 12.51 -5.02
CA SER A 96 3.28 11.81 -5.76
C SER A 96 2.52 10.82 -4.88
N VAL A 97 3.21 10.04 -4.06
CA VAL A 97 2.54 9.06 -3.19
C VAL A 97 1.75 9.74 -2.07
N LEU A 98 2.27 10.84 -1.51
CA LEU A 98 1.53 11.66 -0.56
C LEU A 98 0.28 12.30 -1.18
N ASP A 99 0.32 12.62 -2.47
CA ASP A 99 -0.83 13.11 -3.25
C ASP A 99 -1.81 11.99 -3.65
N GLY A 100 -1.56 10.74 -3.22
CA GLY A 100 -2.46 9.59 -3.42
C GLY A 100 -2.11 8.71 -4.63
N TRP A 101 -0.98 8.92 -5.30
CA TRP A 101 -0.54 8.03 -6.38
C TRP A 101 -0.01 6.70 -5.82
N ARG A 102 -0.21 5.63 -6.58
CA ARG A 102 0.23 4.27 -6.23
C ARG A 102 1.35 3.83 -7.17
N ILE A 103 2.25 3.00 -6.66
CA ILE A 103 3.34 2.41 -7.45
C ILE A 103 3.24 0.89 -7.37
N GLY A 104 3.25 0.24 -8.53
CA GLY A 104 3.29 -1.22 -8.66
C GLY A 104 4.55 -1.68 -9.41
N ASN A 105 4.87 -2.96 -9.33
CA ASN A 105 5.95 -3.60 -10.05
C ASN A 105 5.44 -4.13 -11.40
N GLY A 106 6.31 -4.09 -12.41
CA GLY A 106 6.07 -4.66 -13.74
C GLY A 106 6.85 -5.96 -14.00
N GLY A 107 7.22 -6.71 -12.96
CA GLY A 107 7.97 -7.98 -13.05
C GLY A 107 7.72 -8.85 -11.81
N PRO A 108 8.39 -10.00 -11.63
CA PRO A 108 9.35 -10.65 -12.52
C PRO A 108 8.69 -11.33 -13.72
N GLU A 109 9.42 -11.41 -14.83
CA GLU A 109 9.03 -12.21 -15.99
C GLU A 109 9.29 -13.69 -15.68
N ARG A 110 8.30 -14.56 -15.97
CA ARG A 110 8.48 -16.01 -15.82
C ARG A 110 9.25 -16.54 -17.04
N GLY A 111 10.46 -17.07 -16.84
CA GLY A 111 11.19 -17.83 -17.86
C GLY A 111 12.27 -17.07 -18.65
N THR A 112 12.64 -15.87 -18.21
CA THR A 112 13.92 -15.23 -18.55
C THR A 112 15.01 -15.67 -17.59
#